data_AF-A0A2K3D5U4-F1
#
_entry.id   AF-A0A2K3D5U4-F1
#
_cell.length_a   1.000
_cell.length_b   1.000
_cell.length_c   1.000
_cell.angle_alpha   90.00
_cell.angle_beta   90.00
_cell.angle_gamma   90.00
#
_symmetry.space_group_name_H-M   'P 1'
#
loop_
_entity.id
_entity.type
_entity.pdbx_description
1 polymer ?
#
loop_
_entity_poly.entity_id
_entity_poly.type
_entity_poly.pdbx_seq_one_letter_code
_entity_poly.pdbx_strand_id
1 'polypeptide(L)'
;MSTDQASSKSNEAPTTTDVSRAISATLWKIHELEAILASYDGSNSEILEQRLVQYEKLLASSRDMLKLRPVPAADGSPPRNTLEGRKAPEELIKALDAGMNPDEYLRETFRAAKRDNQISKGKAEALQLLFANMLADAAATFPQEASEYKKLLGLD
;
A
#
# COMPACT_ATOMS: atom_id res chain seq x y z
N MET A 1 45.65 3.65 -16.59
CA MET A 1 45.19 4.35 -15.38
C MET A 1 43.74 4.71 -15.61
N SER A 2 42.86 4.12 -14.81
CA SER A 2 41.42 4.08 -15.02
C SER A 2 40.75 5.36 -14.51
N THR A 3 40.08 6.08 -15.41
CA THR A 3 39.13 7.15 -15.07
C THR A 3 38.00 7.11 -16.08
N ASP A 4 37.04 6.21 -15.87
CA ASP A 4 35.73 6.27 -16.53
C ASP A 4 34.78 5.31 -15.81
N GLN A 5 34.16 5.75 -14.71
CA GLN A 5 33.01 5.05 -14.14
C GLN A 5 32.13 5.87 -13.18
N ALA A 6 32.28 7.20 -13.11
CA ALA A 6 31.51 8.01 -12.15
C ALA A 6 30.25 8.70 -12.72
N SER A 7 30.04 8.72 -14.05
CA SER A 7 29.01 9.60 -14.66
C SER A 7 27.68 8.95 -15.07
N SER A 8 27.38 7.69 -14.73
CA SER A 8 26.17 7.02 -15.24
C SER A 8 24.94 6.98 -14.30
N LYS A 9 25.03 7.50 -13.06
CA LYS A 9 23.92 7.40 -12.08
C LYS A 9 22.90 8.54 -12.09
N SER A 10 23.05 9.56 -12.93
CA SER A 10 22.24 10.79 -12.86
C SER A 10 20.86 10.73 -13.53
N ASN A 11 20.48 9.60 -14.15
CA ASN A 11 19.25 9.52 -14.95
C ASN A 11 18.26 8.42 -14.51
N GLU A 12 18.57 7.69 -13.44
CA GLU A 12 17.71 6.62 -12.91
C GLU A 12 16.59 7.21 -12.04
N ALA A 13 15.41 6.60 -12.05
CA ALA A 13 14.30 7.06 -11.21
C ALA A 13 14.66 6.84 -9.72
N PRO A 14 14.35 7.81 -8.83
CA PRO A 14 14.65 7.65 -7.41
C PRO A 14 13.94 6.42 -6.85
N THR A 15 14.67 5.61 -6.07
CA THR A 15 14.11 4.38 -5.49
C THR A 15 13.35 4.67 -4.19
N THR A 16 12.54 3.72 -3.70
CA THR A 16 11.88 3.84 -2.38
C THR A 16 12.89 4.10 -1.25
N THR A 17 14.09 3.51 -1.35
CA THR A 17 15.18 3.75 -0.40
C THR A 17 15.73 5.17 -0.46
N ASP A 18 15.76 5.79 -1.66
CA ASP A 18 16.20 7.17 -1.81
C ASP A 18 15.17 8.15 -1.26
N VAL A 19 13.88 7.88 -1.50
CA VAL A 19 12.77 8.64 -0.91
C VAL A 19 12.80 8.53 0.62
N SER A 20 12.97 7.33 1.18
CA SER A 20 13.08 7.12 2.63
C SER A 20 14.27 7.85 3.24
N ARG A 21 15.44 7.83 2.56
CA ARG A 21 16.62 8.59 2.98
C ARG A 21 16.38 10.10 2.94
N ALA A 22 15.73 10.60 1.89
CA ALA A 22 15.38 12.02 1.76
C ALA A 22 14.43 12.48 2.88
N ILE A 23 13.38 11.70 3.17
CA ILE A 23 12.46 11.96 4.28
C ILE A 23 13.21 11.96 5.62
N SER A 24 14.08 10.98 5.85
CA SER A 24 14.89 10.92 7.08
C SER A 24 15.80 12.14 7.24
N ALA A 25 16.40 12.62 6.15
CA ALA A 25 17.21 13.84 6.15
C ALA A 25 16.37 15.09 6.45
N THR A 26 15.14 15.18 5.94
CA THR A 26 14.22 16.29 6.30
C THR A 26 13.83 16.26 7.77
N LEU A 27 13.56 15.09 8.34
CA LEU A 27 13.24 14.94 9.77
C LEU A 27 14.43 15.35 10.66
N TRP A 28 15.64 14.91 10.30
CA TRP A 28 16.86 15.36 10.98
C TRP A 28 17.04 16.87 10.94
N LYS A 29 16.69 17.49 9.80
CA LYS A 29 16.80 18.94 9.65
C LYS A 29 15.82 19.70 10.53
N ILE A 30 14.61 19.17 10.72
CA ILE A 30 13.63 19.72 11.67
C ILE A 30 14.22 19.72 13.08
N HIS A 31 14.78 18.60 13.52
CA HIS A 31 15.39 18.50 14.85
C HIS A 31 16.60 19.45 15.01
N GLU A 32 17.42 19.61 13.97
CA GLU A 32 18.53 20.58 13.98
C GLU A 32 18.01 22.02 14.14
N LEU A 33 16.94 22.38 13.43
CA LEU A 33 16.31 23.70 13.54
C LEU A 33 15.71 23.93 14.93
N GLU A 34 15.04 22.94 15.51
CA GLU A 34 14.49 23.00 16.87
C GLU A 34 15.59 23.24 17.91
N ALA A 35 16.75 22.58 17.79
CA ALA A 35 17.88 22.79 18.69
C ALA A 35 18.49 24.20 18.58
N ILE A 36 18.58 24.75 17.36
CA ILE A 36 19.05 26.12 17.14
C ILE A 36 18.04 27.13 17.71
N LEU A 37 16.74 26.89 17.54
CA LEU A 37 15.67 27.72 18.10
C LEU A 37 15.67 27.68 19.64
N ALA A 38 15.90 26.52 20.24
CA ALA A 38 15.97 26.37 21.70
C ALA A 38 17.16 27.10 22.33
N SER A 39 18.25 27.30 21.58
CA SER A 39 19.47 27.99 22.01
C SER A 39 19.68 29.31 21.26
N TYR A 40 18.59 29.92 20.79
CA TYR A 40 18.66 31.06 19.91
C TYR A 40 19.27 32.28 20.59
N ASP A 41 20.29 32.84 19.95
CA ASP A 41 20.89 34.12 20.26
C ASP A 41 20.91 34.95 18.97
N GLY A 42 20.80 36.27 19.07
CA GLY A 42 20.79 37.18 17.91
C GLY A 42 22.05 37.09 17.04
N SER A 43 23.16 36.60 17.60
CA SER A 43 24.38 36.27 16.85
C SER A 43 24.23 35.09 15.87
N ASN A 44 23.23 34.23 16.09
CA ASN A 44 22.99 33.01 15.31
C ASN A 44 21.92 33.19 14.23
N SER A 45 21.43 34.42 14.02
CA SER A 45 20.38 34.73 13.03
C SER A 45 20.76 34.27 11.62
N GLU A 46 22.00 34.54 11.18
CA GLU A 46 22.47 34.15 9.84
C GLU A 46 22.58 32.62 9.68
N ILE A 47 22.97 31.92 10.75
CA ILE A 47 23.04 30.45 10.78
C ILE A 47 21.63 29.86 10.67
N LEU A 48 20.65 30.42 11.39
CA LEU A 48 19.26 29.98 11.33
C LEU A 48 18.68 30.15 9.91
N GLU A 49 18.89 31.30 9.28
CA GLU A 49 18.44 31.57 7.90
C GLU A 49 19.05 30.58 6.90
N GLN A 50 20.35 30.32 6.99
CA GLN A 50 21.02 29.36 6.12
C GLN A 50 20.44 27.95 6.27
N ARG A 51 20.10 27.54 7.51
CA ARG A 51 19.53 26.22 7.81
C ARG A 51 18.09 26.10 7.33
N LEU A 52 17.30 27.17 7.39
CA LEU A 52 15.95 27.24 6.82
C LEU A 52 15.96 27.09 5.30
N VAL A 53 16.86 27.79 4.60
CA VAL A 53 17.00 27.65 3.13
C VAL A 53 17.43 26.23 2.74
N GLN A 54 18.31 25.60 3.52
CA GLN A 54 18.68 24.20 3.31
C GLN A 54 17.49 23.25 3.52
N TYR A 55 16.67 23.50 4.54
CA TYR A 55 15.45 22.72 4.79
C TYR A 55 14.44 22.86 3.65
N GLU A 56 14.20 24.08 3.16
CA GLU A 56 13.33 24.33 2.01
C GLU A 56 13.79 23.56 0.76
N LYS A 57 15.09 23.60 0.47
CA LYS A 57 15.67 22.85 -0.67
C LYS A 57 15.47 21.34 -0.52
N LEU A 58 15.61 20.80 0.69
CA LEU A 58 15.38 19.37 0.96
C LEU A 58 13.90 19.01 0.82
N LEU A 59 12.97 19.85 1.30
CA LEU A 59 11.53 19.65 1.10
C LEU A 59 11.16 19.68 -0.38
N ALA A 60 11.69 20.65 -1.14
CA ALA A 60 11.46 20.74 -2.57
C ALA A 60 11.96 19.48 -3.29
N SER A 61 13.17 19.01 -2.95
CA SER A 61 13.74 17.78 -3.51
C SER A 61 12.91 16.54 -3.17
N SER A 62 12.52 16.35 -1.91
CA SER A 62 11.67 15.22 -1.49
C SER A 62 10.31 15.26 -2.18
N ARG A 63 9.69 16.44 -2.28
CA ARG A 63 8.44 16.64 -3.03
C ARG A 63 8.61 16.28 -4.49
N ASP A 64 9.69 16.70 -5.12
CA ASP A 64 9.92 16.46 -6.55
C ASP A 64 10.25 14.97 -6.83
N MET A 65 10.84 14.25 -5.86
CA MET A 65 10.96 12.78 -5.89
C MET A 65 9.60 12.04 -5.74
N LEU A 66 8.64 12.66 -5.05
CA LEU A 66 7.29 12.12 -4.82
C LEU A 66 6.27 12.52 -5.90
N LYS A 67 6.53 13.61 -6.63
CA LYS A 67 5.68 14.06 -7.74
C LYS A 67 5.73 13.07 -8.91
N LEU A 68 4.63 13.03 -9.64
CA LEU A 68 4.48 12.32 -10.91
C LEU A 68 5.57 12.79 -11.89
N ARG A 69 6.43 11.86 -12.32
CA ARG A 69 7.36 12.09 -13.43
C ARG A 69 6.52 12.17 -14.71
N PRO A 70 6.46 13.30 -15.43
CA PRO A 70 5.77 13.39 -16.72
C PRO A 70 6.57 12.74 -17.87
N VAL A 71 7.74 12.17 -17.60
CA VAL A 71 8.59 11.55 -18.61
C VAL A 71 7.94 10.22 -19.04
N PRO A 72 7.52 10.09 -20.31
CA PRO A 72 7.03 8.82 -20.83
C PRO A 72 8.17 7.80 -20.68
N ALA A 73 7.86 6.62 -20.15
CA ALA A 73 8.79 5.51 -20.25
C ALA A 73 9.08 5.26 -21.74
N ALA A 74 10.30 4.85 -22.09
CA ALA A 74 10.67 4.50 -23.47
C ALA A 74 9.79 3.39 -24.11
N ASP A 75 8.93 2.77 -23.30
CA ASP A 75 7.93 1.73 -23.60
C ASP A 75 6.50 2.29 -23.85
N GLY A 76 6.29 3.61 -23.77
CA GLY A 76 4.95 4.20 -23.97
C GLY A 76 3.97 3.99 -22.81
N SER A 77 4.43 3.43 -21.67
CA SER A 77 3.62 3.35 -20.45
C SER A 77 3.39 4.75 -19.85
N PRO A 78 2.22 5.02 -19.24
CA PRO A 78 1.89 6.33 -18.69
C PRO A 78 2.90 6.78 -17.62
N PRO A 79 3.05 8.11 -17.42
CA PRO A 79 3.90 8.68 -16.39
C PRO A 79 3.58 8.06 -15.02
N ARG A 80 4.61 7.53 -14.34
CA ARG A 80 4.47 6.88 -13.01
C ARG A 80 5.24 7.68 -11.97
N ASN A 81 4.62 7.99 -10.83
CA ASN A 81 5.41 8.31 -9.62
C ASN A 81 5.97 7.02 -9.00
N THR A 82 6.96 7.15 -8.11
CA THR A 82 7.63 6.03 -7.42
C THR A 82 6.71 5.23 -6.49
N LEU A 83 5.51 5.72 -6.20
CA LEU A 83 4.55 5.15 -5.25
C LEU A 83 3.21 4.72 -5.89
N GLU A 84 3.00 4.94 -7.18
CA GLU A 84 1.69 4.80 -7.85
C GLU A 84 1.30 3.34 -8.08
N GLY A 85 2.30 2.46 -8.13
CA GLY A 85 2.07 1.02 -8.06
C GLY A 85 1.63 0.53 -6.67
N ARG A 86 1.63 1.39 -5.66
CA ARG A 86 1.34 1.06 -4.26
C ARG A 86 0.18 1.92 -3.75
N LYS A 87 -1.02 1.59 -4.17
CA LYS A 87 -2.24 2.18 -3.59
C LYS A 87 -2.40 1.66 -2.16
N ALA A 88 -2.36 2.58 -1.19
CA ALA A 88 -2.70 2.28 0.20
C ALA A 88 -4.22 2.39 0.39
N PRO A 89 -4.87 1.44 1.08
CA PRO A 89 -6.27 1.60 1.49
C PRO A 89 -6.45 2.83 2.39
N GLU A 90 -7.55 3.55 2.24
CA GLU A 90 -7.87 4.71 3.10
C GLU A 90 -7.89 4.34 4.59
N GLU A 91 -8.38 3.14 4.91
CA GLU A 91 -8.41 2.64 6.29
C GLU A 91 -7.01 2.44 6.88
N LEU A 92 -6.01 2.07 6.06
CA LEU A 92 -4.62 2.01 6.50
C LEU A 92 -4.08 3.41 6.82
N ILE A 93 -4.44 4.42 6.02
CA ILE A 93 -4.03 5.81 6.26
C ILE A 93 -4.66 6.33 7.56
N LYS A 94 -5.96 6.10 7.77
CA LYS A 94 -6.64 6.46 9.02
C LYS A 94 -6.02 5.77 10.24
N ALA A 95 -5.64 4.49 10.11
CA ALA A 95 -4.98 3.75 11.17
C ALA A 95 -3.59 4.33 11.49
N LEU A 96 -2.82 4.72 10.47
CA LEU A 96 -1.54 5.40 10.64
C LEU A 96 -1.69 6.75 11.34
N ASP A 97 -2.69 7.54 10.95
CA ASP A 97 -2.99 8.84 11.58
C ASP A 97 -3.40 8.68 13.06
N ALA A 98 -4.06 7.57 13.40
CA ALA A 98 -4.40 7.21 14.78
C ALA A 98 -3.20 6.66 15.59
N GLY A 99 -2.01 6.53 14.98
CA GLY A 99 -0.82 6.00 15.62
C GLY A 99 -0.75 4.46 15.70
N MET A 100 -1.62 3.76 14.97
CA MET A 100 -1.55 2.29 14.87
C MET A 100 -0.36 1.86 14.01
N ASN A 101 0.31 0.79 14.41
CA ASN A 101 1.34 0.18 13.57
C ASN A 101 0.68 -0.42 12.29
N PRO A 102 1.15 -0.05 11.08
CA PRO A 102 0.59 -0.55 9.82
C PRO A 102 0.65 -2.08 9.69
N ASP A 103 1.64 -2.74 10.29
CA ASP A 103 1.77 -4.20 10.27
C ASP A 103 0.64 -4.88 11.06
N GLU A 104 0.19 -4.26 12.15
CA GLU A 104 -0.91 -4.77 12.96
C GLU A 104 -2.24 -4.68 12.20
N TYR A 105 -2.47 -3.56 11.49
CA TYR A 105 -3.61 -3.41 10.58
C TYR A 105 -3.61 -4.52 9.51
N LEU A 106 -2.46 -4.77 8.86
CA LEU A 106 -2.33 -5.82 7.85
C LEU A 106 -2.61 -7.21 8.43
N ARG A 107 -2.09 -7.49 9.63
CA ARG A 107 -2.32 -8.74 10.35
C ARG A 107 -3.79 -8.98 10.62
N GLU A 108 -4.51 -7.98 11.10
CA GLU A 108 -5.94 -8.12 11.39
C GLU A 108 -6.77 -8.25 10.11
N THR A 109 -6.45 -7.46 9.09
CA THR A 109 -7.12 -7.56 7.77
C THR A 109 -6.99 -8.95 7.18
N PHE A 110 -5.79 -9.56 7.25
CA PHE A 110 -5.58 -10.91 6.73
C PHE A 110 -6.31 -11.97 7.56
N ARG A 111 -6.36 -11.81 8.89
CA ARG A 111 -7.15 -12.68 9.77
C ARG A 111 -8.64 -12.59 9.46
N ALA A 112 -9.15 -11.39 9.23
CA ALA A 112 -10.53 -11.17 8.83
C ALA A 112 -10.85 -11.87 7.50
N ALA A 113 -10.03 -11.65 6.46
CA ALA A 113 -10.21 -12.32 5.17
C ALA A 113 -10.21 -13.86 5.30
N LYS A 114 -9.31 -14.42 6.12
CA LYS A 114 -9.28 -15.88 6.38
C LYS A 114 -10.55 -16.36 7.08
N ARG A 115 -11.04 -15.61 8.07
CA ARG A 115 -12.27 -15.91 8.80
C ARG A 115 -13.48 -15.90 7.86
N ASP A 116 -13.60 -14.86 7.04
CA ASP A 116 -14.72 -14.68 6.12
C ASP A 116 -14.74 -15.74 5.02
N ASN A 117 -13.57 -16.16 4.53
CA ASN A 117 -13.45 -17.27 3.60
C ASN A 117 -13.94 -18.58 4.21
N GLN A 118 -13.61 -18.86 5.47
CA GLN A 118 -14.07 -20.08 6.15
C GLN A 118 -15.57 -20.04 6.42
N ILE A 119 -16.10 -18.89 6.82
CA ILE A 119 -17.55 -18.71 6.99
C ILE A 119 -18.27 -18.92 5.66
N SER A 120 -17.75 -18.36 4.56
CA SER A 120 -18.34 -18.50 3.23
C SER A 120 -18.32 -19.95 2.73
N LYS A 121 -17.20 -20.65 2.97
CA LYS A 121 -17.09 -22.09 2.68
C LYS A 121 -18.10 -22.91 3.47
N GLY A 122 -18.19 -22.70 4.78
CA GLY A 122 -19.15 -23.42 5.64
C GLY A 122 -20.61 -23.14 5.25
N LYS A 123 -20.94 -21.90 4.85
CA LYS A 123 -22.26 -21.56 4.31
C LYS A 123 -22.56 -22.29 3.01
N ALA A 124 -21.59 -22.36 2.09
CA ALA A 124 -21.76 -23.07 0.83
C ALA A 124 -21.97 -24.57 1.05
N GLU A 125 -21.18 -25.19 1.94
CA GLU A 125 -21.31 -26.60 2.32
C GLU A 125 -22.67 -26.89 2.98
N ALA A 126 -23.12 -26.02 3.88
CA ALA A 126 -24.42 -26.16 4.53
C ALA A 126 -25.59 -26.05 3.53
N LEU A 127 -25.50 -25.14 2.56
CA LEU A 127 -26.49 -25.03 1.49
C LEU A 127 -26.50 -26.28 0.59
N GLN A 128 -25.33 -26.79 0.21
CA GLN A 128 -25.24 -28.03 -0.56
C GLN A 128 -25.86 -29.21 0.18
N LEU A 129 -25.58 -29.34 1.48
CA LEU A 129 -26.17 -30.39 2.32
C LEU A 129 -27.69 -30.23 2.43
N LEU A 130 -28.19 -29.01 2.60
CA LEU A 130 -29.62 -28.73 2.62
C LEU A 130 -30.29 -29.14 1.31
N PHE A 131 -29.73 -28.76 0.16
CA PHE A 131 -30.26 -29.16 -1.14
C PHE A 131 -30.22 -30.67 -1.34
N ALA A 132 -29.14 -31.34 -0.92
CA ALA A 132 -29.04 -32.79 -1.00
C ALA A 132 -30.13 -33.49 -0.16
N ASN A 133 -30.37 -33.02 1.07
CA ASN A 133 -31.39 -33.57 1.95
C ASN A 133 -32.80 -33.32 1.39
N MET A 134 -33.10 -32.10 0.95
CA MET A 134 -34.38 -31.79 0.32
C MET A 134 -34.63 -32.63 -0.94
N LEU A 135 -33.59 -32.88 -1.74
CA LEU A 135 -33.69 -33.73 -2.92
C LEU A 135 -33.92 -35.20 -2.55
N ALA A 136 -33.32 -35.67 -1.45
CA ALA A 136 -33.56 -37.02 -0.94
C ALA A 136 -35.01 -37.20 -0.46
N ASP A 137 -35.53 -36.22 0.30
CA ASP A 137 -36.92 -36.21 0.78
C ASP A 137 -37.91 -36.11 -0.40
N ALA A 138 -37.60 -35.28 -1.40
CA ALA A 138 -38.38 -35.18 -2.62
C ALA A 138 -38.35 -36.48 -3.43
N ALA A 139 -37.21 -37.15 -3.55
CA ALA A 139 -37.11 -38.42 -4.25
C ALA A 139 -37.90 -39.54 -3.55
N ALA A 140 -38.03 -39.50 -2.22
CA ALA A 140 -38.86 -40.43 -1.46
C ALA A 140 -40.36 -40.21 -1.68
N THR A 141 -40.79 -38.97 -1.93
CA THR A 141 -42.21 -38.60 -2.06
C THR A 141 -42.68 -38.54 -3.53
N PHE A 142 -41.83 -38.08 -4.44
CA PHE A 142 -42.08 -37.79 -5.86
C PHE A 142 -40.89 -38.26 -6.74
N PRO A 143 -40.78 -39.58 -7.00
CA PRO A 143 -39.57 -40.16 -7.59
C PRO A 143 -39.36 -39.81 -9.07
N GLN A 144 -40.42 -39.56 -9.84
CA GLN A 144 -40.31 -39.23 -11.27
C GLN A 144 -39.80 -37.80 -11.45
N GLU A 145 -40.39 -36.85 -10.72
CA GLU A 145 -40.05 -35.44 -10.75
C GLU A 145 -38.64 -35.19 -10.22
N ALA A 146 -38.23 -35.92 -9.17
CA ALA A 146 -36.86 -35.87 -8.65
C ALA A 146 -35.82 -36.40 -9.67
N SER A 147 -36.18 -37.40 -10.48
CA SER A 147 -35.31 -37.90 -11.55
C SER A 147 -35.17 -36.89 -12.70
N GLU A 148 -36.21 -36.14 -13.03
CA GLU A 148 -36.13 -35.07 -14.04
C GLU A 148 -35.29 -33.89 -13.54
N TYR A 149 -35.42 -33.53 -12.27
CA TYR A 149 -34.63 -32.45 -11.66
C TYR A 149 -33.13 -32.78 -11.60
N LYS A 150 -32.76 -34.04 -11.30
CA LYS A 150 -31.35 -34.49 -11.34
C LYS A 150 -30.73 -34.38 -12.74
N LYS A 151 -31.49 -34.77 -13.78
CA LYS A 151 -31.08 -34.62 -15.18
C LYS A 151 -30.85 -33.16 -15.57
N LEU A 152 -31.71 -32.24 -15.10
CA LEU A 152 -31.54 -30.80 -15.33
C LEU A 152 -30.27 -30.23 -14.68
N LEU A 153 -29.86 -30.77 -13.53
CA LEU A 153 -28.61 -30.39 -12.84
C LEU A 153 -27.36 -31.06 -13.42
N GLY A 154 -27.49 -31.98 -14.39
CA GLY A 154 -26.37 -32.76 -14.93
C GLY A 154 -25.76 -33.74 -13.94
N LEU A 155 -26.54 -34.13 -12.91
CA LEU A 155 -26.19 -35.14 -11.91
C LEU A 155 -26.79 -36.48 -12.36
N ASP A 156 -26.22 -37.08 -13.41
CA ASP A 156 -26.55 -38.46 -13.84
C ASP A 156 -25.75 -39.50 -13.04
#